data_AF-A0A268FIK2-F1
#
_entry.id   AF-A0A268FIK2-F1
#
_cell.length_a   1.000
_cell.length_b   1.000
_cell.length_c   1.000
_cell.angle_alpha   90.00
_cell.angle_beta   90.00
_cell.angle_gamma   90.00
#
_symmetry.space_group_name_H-M   'P 1'
#
loop_
_entity.id
_entity.type
_entity.pdbx_description
1 polymer ?
#
loop_
_entity_poly.entity_id
_entity_poly.type
_entity_poly.pdbx_seq_one_letter_code
_entity_poly.pdbx_strand_id
1 'polypeptide(L)'
;MKYSVIGLIFQLIFVFTITIFNPIRVYVMNQYSVYPVALFELLLGVISLICALVGLIKKEVNGLSLFVFLFSLLICVYFVFVYLLGEAGNPPEIPWLYKK
;
A
#
# COMPACT_ATOMS: atom_id res chain seq x y z
N MET A 1 -20.62 -6.88 -7.76
CA MET A 1 -19.40 -7.67 -7.52
C MET A 1 -18.22 -7.19 -8.36
N LYS A 2 -18.41 -6.49 -9.49
CA LYS A 2 -17.31 -6.14 -10.40
C LYS A 2 -16.22 -5.31 -9.72
N TYR A 3 -16.61 -4.33 -8.90
CA TYR A 3 -15.66 -3.45 -8.21
C TYR A 3 -14.91 -4.17 -7.09
N SER A 4 -15.58 -5.04 -6.33
CA SER A 4 -14.94 -5.86 -5.31
C SER A 4 -13.91 -6.82 -5.91
N VAL A 5 -14.18 -7.40 -7.08
CA VAL A 5 -13.21 -8.26 -7.78
C VAL A 5 -11.98 -7.47 -8.23
N ILE A 6 -12.17 -6.26 -8.78
CA ILE A 6 -11.06 -5.38 -9.15
C ILE A 6 -10.22 -5.02 -7.92
N GLY A 7 -10.87 -4.64 -6.81
CA GLY A 7 -10.19 -4.36 -5.54
C GLY A 7 -9.39 -5.56 -5.04
N LEU A 8 -9.94 -6.77 -5.12
CA LEU A 8 -9.26 -8.00 -4.77
C LEU A 8 -8.02 -8.26 -5.64
N ILE A 9 -8.08 -7.97 -6.95
CA ILE A 9 -6.90 -8.10 -7.83
C ILE A 9 -5.75 -7.21 -7.33
N PHE A 10 -6.02 -5.96 -6.95
CA PHE A 10 -5.00 -5.08 -6.38
C PHE A 10 -4.43 -5.62 -5.06
N GLN A 11 -5.27 -6.22 -4.22
CA GLN A 11 -4.83 -6.86 -2.97
C GLN A 11 -3.94 -8.08 -3.22
N LEU A 12 -4.28 -8.90 -4.21
CA LEU A 12 -3.45 -10.03 -4.62
C LEU A 12 -2.11 -9.57 -5.17
N ILE A 13 -2.08 -8.52 -5.99
CA ILE A 13 -0.83 -7.91 -6.46
C ILE A 13 0.02 -7.48 -5.26
N PHE A 14 -0.55 -6.77 -4.29
CA PHE A 14 0.16 -6.38 -3.07
C PHE A 14 0.72 -7.59 -2.32
N VAL A 15 -0.10 -8.63 -2.08
CA VAL A 15 0.34 -9.85 -1.38
C VAL A 15 1.48 -10.53 -2.13
N PHE A 16 1.40 -10.65 -3.46
CA PHE A 16 2.48 -11.21 -4.27
C PHE A 16 3.75 -10.36 -4.20
N THR A 17 3.63 -9.03 -4.17
CA THR A 17 4.77 -8.11 -4.02
C THR A 17 5.53 -8.36 -2.73
N ILE A 18 4.84 -8.49 -1.60
CA ILE A 18 5.47 -8.67 -0.28
C ILE A 18 5.90 -10.11 0.02
N THR A 19 5.42 -11.10 -0.75
CA THR A 19 5.75 -12.52 -0.58
C THR A 19 6.72 -13.01 -1.65
N ILE A 20 6.21 -13.32 -2.84
CA ILE A 20 6.97 -13.92 -3.96
C ILE A 20 8.01 -12.96 -4.49
N PHE A 21 7.65 -11.69 -4.70
CA PHE A 21 8.53 -10.68 -5.29
C PHE A 21 9.30 -9.87 -4.25
N ASN A 22 9.33 -10.30 -2.98
CA ASN A 22 10.04 -9.61 -1.92
C ASN A 22 11.55 -9.41 -2.22
N PRO A 23 12.29 -10.34 -2.86
CA PRO A 23 13.68 -10.08 -3.23
C PRO A 23 13.84 -8.88 -4.18
N ILE A 24 12.94 -8.72 -5.14
CA ILE A 24 12.92 -7.58 -6.06
C ILE A 24 12.57 -6.30 -5.30
N ARG A 25 11.56 -6.38 -4.42
CA ARG A 25 11.15 -5.30 -3.53
C ARG A 25 12.33 -4.77 -2.71
N VAL A 26 13.07 -5.65 -2.04
CA VAL A 26 14.26 -5.32 -1.23
C VAL A 26 15.39 -4.78 -2.11
N TYR A 27 15.61 -5.36 -3.30
CA TYR A 27 16.60 -4.85 -4.25
C TYR A 27 16.33 -3.38 -4.62
N VAL A 28 15.08 -3.03 -4.95
CA VAL A 28 14.68 -1.64 -5.27
C VAL A 28 14.90 -0.72 -4.07
N MET A 29 14.54 -1.17 -2.86
CA MET A 29 14.78 -0.38 -1.64
C MET A 29 16.24 -0.06 -1.41
N ASN A 30 17.12 -1.04 -1.63
CA ASN A 30 18.55 -0.89 -1.41
C ASN A 30 19.23 -0.03 -2.49
N GLN A 31 18.72 -0.03 -3.73
CA GLN A 31 19.33 0.71 -4.84
C GLN A 31 18.83 2.15 -4.97
N TYR A 32 17.55 2.41 -4.67
CA TYR A 32 16.94 3.72 -4.94
C TYR A 32 16.44 4.44 -3.70
N SER A 33 15.80 3.71 -2.78
CA SER A 33 15.26 4.13 -1.46
C SER A 33 13.97 3.36 -1.18
N VAL A 34 13.43 3.51 0.03
CA VAL A 34 12.18 2.89 0.46
C VAL A 34 10.94 3.46 -0.26
N TYR A 35 11.00 4.73 -0.68
CA TYR A 35 9.84 5.48 -1.19
C TYR A 35 9.18 4.92 -2.45
N PRO A 36 9.91 4.48 -3.51
CA PRO A 36 9.28 3.92 -4.71
C PRO A 36 8.40 2.71 -4.40
N VAL A 37 8.87 1.82 -3.52
CA VAL A 37 8.06 0.67 -3.10
C VAL A 37 6.92 1.13 -2.20
N ALA A 38 7.18 1.98 -1.21
CA ALA A 38 6.18 2.42 -0.26
C ALA A 38 5.00 3.12 -0.95
N LEU A 39 5.26 4.02 -1.90
CA LEU A 39 4.24 4.70 -2.68
C LEU A 39 3.48 3.76 -3.61
N PHE A 40 4.16 2.81 -4.25
CA PHE A 40 3.52 1.79 -5.08
C PHE A 40 2.56 0.92 -4.27
N GLU A 41 2.99 0.42 -3.11
CA GLU A 41 2.16 -0.40 -2.24
C GLU A 41 0.98 0.38 -1.64
N LEU A 42 1.19 1.63 -1.25
CA LEU A 42 0.11 2.52 -0.80
C LEU A 42 -0.91 2.76 -1.93
N LEU A 43 -0.44 2.98 -3.16
CA LEU A 43 -1.31 3.18 -4.32
C LEU A 43 -2.23 1.97 -4.54
N LEU A 44 -1.70 0.75 -4.43
CA LEU A 44 -2.51 -0.48 -4.50
C LEU A 44 -3.59 -0.51 -3.42
N GLY A 45 -3.23 -0.18 -2.17
CA GLY A 45 -4.17 -0.10 -1.05
C GLY A 45 -5.27 0.93 -1.27
N VAL A 46 -4.92 2.14 -1.71
CA VAL A 46 -5.86 3.25 -1.96
C VAL A 46 -6.81 2.93 -3.11
N ILE A 47 -6.31 2.43 -4.25
CA ILE A 47 -7.16 2.06 -5.38
C ILE A 47 -8.11 0.93 -4.97
N SER A 48 -7.63 -0.05 -4.22
CA SER A 48 -8.48 -1.13 -3.70
C SER A 48 -9.54 -0.62 -2.72
N LEU A 49 -9.20 0.34 -1.86
CA LEU A 49 -10.14 1.00 -0.94
C LEU A 49 -11.23 1.76 -1.71
N ILE A 50 -10.86 2.52 -2.74
CA ILE A 50 -11.82 3.21 -3.62
C ILE A 50 -12.76 2.20 -4.29
N CYS A 51 -12.22 1.09 -4.80
CA CYS A 51 -13.03 0.02 -5.40
C CYS A 51 -14.03 -0.56 -4.39
N ALA A 52 -13.60 -0.80 -3.15
CA ALA A 52 -14.45 -1.30 -2.08
C ALA A 52 -15.56 -0.30 -1.73
N LEU A 53 -15.21 0.98 -1.56
CA LEU A 53 -16.17 2.05 -1.28
C LEU A 53 -17.22 2.20 -2.38
N VAL A 54 -16.80 2.16 -3.66
CA VAL A 54 -17.73 2.18 -4.80
C VAL A 54 -18.65 0.96 -4.79
N GLY A 55 -18.13 -0.23 -4.48
CA GLY A 55 -18.92 -1.45 -4.33
C GLY A 55 -19.96 -1.35 -3.22
N LEU A 56 -19.59 -0.79 -2.06
CA LEU A 56 -20.49 -0.54 -0.93
C LEU A 56 -21.59 0.47 -1.29
N ILE A 57 -21.23 1.60 -1.91
CA ILE A 57 -22.19 2.64 -2.35
C ILE A 57 -23.21 2.05 -3.33
N LYS A 58 -22.75 1.22 -4.27
CA LYS A 58 -23.62 0.53 -5.24
C LYS A 58 -24.43 -0.62 -4.64
N LYS A 59 -24.41 -0.77 -3.31
CA LYS A 59 -25.09 -1.84 -2.56
C LYS A 59 -24.74 -3.23 -3.08
N GLU A 60 -23.53 -3.42 -3.59
CA GLU A 60 -22.96 -4.74 -3.88
C GLU A 60 -22.48 -5.38 -2.56
N VAL A 61 -23.35 -5.39 -1.54
CA VAL A 61 -23.02 -5.73 -0.15
C VAL A 61 -22.97 -7.25 0.00
N ASN A 62 -21.96 -7.84 -0.65
CA ASN A 62 -21.59 -9.24 -0.48
C ASN A 62 -20.41 -9.30 0.49
N GLY A 63 -20.23 -10.43 1.20
CA GLY A 63 -19.12 -10.62 2.15
C GLY A 63 -17.73 -10.29 1.56
N LEU A 64 -17.57 -10.47 0.23
CA LEU A 64 -16.39 -10.06 -0.52
C LEU A 64 -16.10 -8.55 -0.45
N SER A 65 -17.13 -7.69 -0.55
CA SER A 65 -16.94 -6.24 -0.52
C SER A 65 -16.43 -5.76 0.85
N LEU A 66 -16.96 -6.35 1.92
CA LEU A 66 -16.49 -6.09 3.29
C LEU A 66 -15.05 -6.57 3.48
N PHE A 67 -14.72 -7.77 2.99
CA PHE A 67 -13.35 -8.29 3.03
C PHE A 67 -12.38 -7.36 2.31
N VAL A 68 -12.71 -6.95 1.09
CA VAL A 68 -11.88 -6.04 0.30
C VAL A 68 -11.75 -4.70 1.02
N PHE A 69 -12.81 -4.17 1.61
CA PHE A 69 -12.72 -2.93 2.39
C PHE A 69 -11.73 -3.04 3.57
N LEU A 70 -11.89 -4.05 4.42
CA LEU A 70 -11.05 -4.26 5.60
C LEU A 70 -9.59 -4.52 5.23
N PHE A 71 -9.35 -5.33 4.21
CA PHE A 71 -7.99 -5.65 3.79
C PHE A 71 -7.30 -4.44 3.15
N SER A 72 -8.02 -3.58 2.43
CA SER A 72 -7.47 -2.32 1.90
C SER A 72 -7.07 -1.36 3.01
N LEU A 73 -7.88 -1.25 4.07
CA LEU A 73 -7.49 -0.48 5.26
C LEU A 73 -6.21 -1.05 5.88
N LEU A 74 -6.09 -2.38 5.96
CA LEU A 74 -4.90 -3.03 6.49
C LEU A 74 -3.65 -2.74 5.66
N ILE A 75 -3.76 -2.68 4.32
CA ILE A 75 -2.65 -2.26 3.44
C ILE A 75 -2.24 -0.81 3.72
N CYS A 76 -3.21 0.10 3.87
CA CYS A 76 -2.91 1.50 4.21
C CYS A 76 -2.24 1.63 5.59
N VAL A 77 -2.70 0.85 6.58
CA VAL A 77 -2.08 0.79 7.91
C VAL A 77 -0.67 0.19 7.83
N TYR A 78 -0.48 -0.86 7.04
CA TYR A 78 0.83 -1.46 6.79
C TYR A 78 1.83 -0.43 6.29
N PHE A 79 1.43 0.47 5.37
CA PHE A 79 2.29 1.55 4.90
C PHE A 79 2.80 2.45 6.04
N VAL A 80 1.91 2.82 6.98
CA VAL A 80 2.28 3.67 8.12
C VAL A 80 3.32 2.97 9.01
N PHE A 81 3.06 1.71 9.38
CA PHE A 81 3.93 1.00 10.32
C PHE A 81 5.26 0.56 9.71
N VAL A 82 5.26 0.13 8.45
CA VAL A 82 6.47 -0.42 7.81
C VAL A 82 7.36 0.67 7.24
N TYR A 83 6.78 1.79 6.77
CA TYR A 83 7.54 2.84 6.10
C TYR A 83 7.65 4.12 6.92
N LEU A 84 6.52 4.72 7.30
CA LEU A 84 6.55 6.02 7.99
C LEU A 84 7.17 5.93 9.38
N LEU A 85 6.89 4.85 10.13
CA LEU A 85 7.40 4.71 11.49
C LEU A 85 8.93 4.57 11.54
N GLY A 86 9.53 3.89 10.55
CA GLY A 86 10.97 3.75 10.44
C GLY A 86 11.68 5.07 10.09
N GLU A 87 11.03 5.93 9.29
CA GLU A 87 11.55 7.24 8.88
C GLU A 87 11.35 8.32 9.95
N ALA A 88 10.37 8.15 10.87
CA ALA A 88 10.04 9.16 11.89
C ALA A 88 11.21 9.50 12.85
N GLY A 89 12.19 8.60 12.98
CA GLY A 89 13.39 8.82 13.79
C GLY A 89 14.61 9.37 13.04
N ASN A 90 14.56 9.44 11.71
CA ASN A 90 15.71 9.81 10.89
C ASN A 90 15.28 10.79 9.79
N PRO A 91 15.12 12.10 10.13
CA PRO A 91 14.67 13.08 9.15
C PRO A 91 15.66 13.11 7.97
N PRO A 92 15.16 13.29 6.73
CA PRO A 92 16.03 13.34 5.57
C PRO A 92 17.08 14.44 5.76
N GLU A 93 18.33 14.16 5.40
CA GLU A 93 19.40 15.16 5.45
C GLU A 93 18.98 16.34 4.57
N ILE A 94 18.69 17.48 5.20
CA ILE A 94 18.35 18.72 4.49
C ILE A 94 19.69 19.42 4.18
N PRO A 95 20.24 19.31 2.96
CA PRO A 95 21.65 19.65 2.71
C PRO A 95 21.98 21.13 2.93
N TRP A 96 20.96 22.00 2.93
CA TRP A 96 21.05 23.45 3.11
C TRP A 96 20.94 23.89 4.57
N LEU A 97 20.31 23.08 5.43
CA LEU A 97 20.00 23.44 6.81
C LEU A 97 21.19 23.19 7.75
N TYR A 98 22.12 22.33 7.33
CA TYR A 98 23.29 21.89 8.11
C TYR A 98 24.62 22.32 7.49
N LYS A 99 24.63 23.27 6.54
CA LYS A 99 25.89 23.87 6.05
C LYS A 99 26.58 24.59 7.21
N LYS A 100 27.66 24.00 7.72
CA LYS A 100 28.65 24.69 8.55
C LYS A 100 29.42 25.71 7.73
#